data_AF-A0A0M2K0C0-F1
#
_entry.id   AF-A0A0M2K0C0-F1
#
_cell.length_a   1.000
_cell.length_b   1.000
_cell.length_c   1.000
_cell.angle_alpha   90.00
_cell.angle_beta   90.00
_cell.angle_gamma   90.00
#
_symmetry.space_group_name_H-M   'P 1'
#
loop_
_entity.id
_entity.type
_entity.pdbx_description
1 polymer ?
#
loop_
_entity_poly.entity_id
_entity_poly.type
_entity_poly.pdbx_seq_one_letter_code
_entity_poly.pdbx_strand_id
1 'polypeptide(L)'
;MTQSFPETMNVWFLALQGTTARPNEFLLYALADNTEDGAKSAEAALKAAKPGEFVDVEVRFPNLVDSTTLHVQPHLWGLWCVSERVVSTLEMFASPKQQ
;
A
#
# COMPACT_ATOMS: atom_id res chain seq x y z
N MET A 1 -29.13 -18.58 4.89
CA MET A 1 -28.15 -18.60 3.80
C MET A 1 -26.93 -17.85 4.30
N THR A 2 -25.87 -18.56 4.66
CA THR A 2 -24.61 -17.96 5.12
C THR A 2 -23.94 -17.36 3.89
N GLN A 3 -23.79 -16.04 3.82
CA GLN A 3 -22.91 -15.42 2.83
C GLN A 3 -21.50 -15.94 3.12
N SER A 4 -21.00 -16.86 2.31
CA SER A 4 -19.57 -17.16 2.27
C SER A 4 -18.89 -15.92 1.74
N PHE A 5 -18.28 -15.15 2.64
CA PHE A 5 -17.34 -14.12 2.23
C PHE A 5 -16.17 -14.84 1.54
N PRO A 6 -15.82 -14.48 0.29
CA PRO A 6 -14.59 -14.99 -0.34
C PRO A 6 -13.42 -14.70 0.61
N GLU A 7 -12.44 -15.61 0.69
CA GLU A 7 -11.30 -15.52 1.61
C GLU A 7 -10.79 -14.07 1.71
N THR A 8 -10.92 -13.47 2.88
CA THR A 8 -10.44 -12.10 3.15
C THR A 8 -9.16 -12.17 3.96
N MET A 9 -8.26 -11.20 3.78
CA MET A 9 -7.06 -11.07 4.59
C MET A 9 -6.81 -9.62 5.00
N ASN A 10 -6.14 -9.43 6.13
CA ASN A 10 -5.64 -8.11 6.54
C ASN A 10 -4.40 -7.78 5.71
N VAL A 11 -4.37 -6.57 5.15
CA VAL A 11 -3.26 -6.07 4.35
C VAL A 11 -2.92 -4.66 4.79
N TRP A 12 -1.64 -4.41 5.00
CA TRP A 12 -1.08 -3.08 5.21
C TRP A 12 -0.78 -2.41 3.88
N PHE A 13 -1.24 -1.17 3.74
CA PHE A 13 -1.04 -0.36 2.54
C PHE A 13 -0.30 0.92 2.88
N LEU A 14 0.62 1.32 2.01
CA LEU A 14 1.03 2.71 1.83
C LEU A 14 0.01 3.40 0.92
N ALA A 15 -0.63 4.44 1.44
CA ALA A 15 -1.55 5.30 0.71
C ALA A 15 -0.89 6.65 0.43
N LEU A 16 -0.91 7.09 -0.83
CA LEU A 16 -0.32 8.35 -1.29
C LEU A 16 -1.39 9.19 -1.99
N GLN A 17 -1.56 10.45 -1.59
CA GLN A 17 -2.50 11.39 -2.20
C GLN A 17 -1.77 12.64 -2.71
N GLY A 18 -1.91 12.91 -4.00
CA GLY A 18 -1.30 14.07 -4.64
C GLY A 18 -1.83 15.39 -4.08
N THR A 19 -1.04 16.45 -4.16
CA THR A 19 -1.40 17.79 -3.65
C THR A 19 -2.62 18.42 -4.33
N THR A 20 -2.97 17.95 -5.52
CA THR A 20 -4.13 18.39 -6.32
C THR A 20 -5.24 17.35 -6.42
N ALA A 21 -5.08 16.20 -5.78
CA ALA A 21 -6.04 15.10 -5.83
C ALA A 21 -7.30 15.42 -5.00
N ARG A 22 -8.44 14.85 -5.38
CA ARG A 22 -9.67 15.02 -4.60
C ARG A 22 -9.56 14.25 -3.28
N PRO A 23 -10.33 14.62 -2.23
CA PRO A 23 -10.45 13.79 -1.03
C PRO A 23 -10.79 12.34 -1.41
N ASN A 24 -10.11 11.39 -0.76
CA ASN A 24 -10.24 9.93 -1.00
C ASN A 24 -9.66 9.40 -2.31
N GLU A 25 -8.98 10.22 -3.12
CA GLU A 25 -8.24 9.77 -4.30
C GLU A 25 -6.80 9.42 -3.92
N PHE A 26 -6.59 8.15 -3.56
CA PHE A 26 -5.29 7.62 -3.13
C PHE A 26 -4.71 6.63 -4.14
N LEU A 27 -3.40 6.70 -4.35
CA LEU A 27 -2.62 5.57 -4.84
C LEU A 27 -2.37 4.62 -3.67
N LEU A 28 -2.70 3.34 -3.83
CA LEU A 28 -2.58 2.33 -2.78
C LEU A 28 -1.58 1.27 -3.20
N TYR A 29 -0.58 1.04 -2.35
CA TYR A 29 0.45 0.02 -2.54
C TYR A 29 0.47 -0.89 -1.31
N ALA A 30 0.24 -2.19 -1.50
CA ALA A 30 0.35 -3.13 -0.40
C ALA A 30 1.82 -3.28 0.02
N LEU A 31 2.10 -3.29 1.31
CA LEU A 31 3.46 -3.52 1.82
C LEU A 31 3.89 -4.97 1.56
N ALA A 32 5.15 -5.18 1.20
CA ALA A 32 5.69 -6.51 0.99
C ALA A 32 5.82 -7.28 2.32
N ASP A 33 6.28 -6.60 3.36
CA ASP A 33 6.20 -7.08 4.75
C ASP A 33 4.81 -6.73 5.30
N ASN A 34 3.87 -7.66 5.11
CA ASN A 34 2.48 -7.51 5.53
C ASN A 34 2.29 -7.83 7.03
N THR A 35 3.10 -7.22 7.89
CA THR A 35 3.02 -7.31 9.35
C THR A 35 2.87 -5.92 9.97
N GLU A 36 2.41 -5.86 11.21
CA GLU A 36 2.32 -4.58 11.94
C GLU A 36 3.70 -3.94 12.13
N ASP A 37 4.75 -4.75 12.36
CA ASP A 37 6.12 -4.25 12.52
C ASP A 37 6.69 -3.71 11.20
N GLY A 38 6.41 -4.39 10.08
CA GLY A 38 6.73 -3.90 8.73
C GLY A 38 6.06 -2.55 8.44
N ALA A 39 4.78 -2.43 8.80
CA ALA A 39 4.02 -1.17 8.68
C ALA A 39 4.61 -0.04 9.53
N LYS A 40 4.92 -0.31 10.80
CA LYS A 40 5.56 0.68 11.71
C LYS A 40 6.93 1.10 11.21
N SER A 41 7.72 0.17 10.67
CA SER A 41 9.04 0.45 10.11
C SER A 41 8.94 1.38 8.89
N ALA A 42 8.05 1.07 7.94
CA ALA A 42 7.80 1.91 6.77
C ALA A 42 7.31 3.31 7.18
N GLU A 43 6.37 3.38 8.12
CA GLU A 43 5.85 4.65 8.63
C GLU A 43 6.96 5.48 9.32
N ALA A 44 7.80 4.86 10.15
CA ALA A 44 8.91 5.53 10.82
C ALA A 44 9.94 6.08 9.82
N ALA A 45 10.27 5.32 8.78
CA ALA A 45 11.19 5.76 7.73
C ALA A 45 10.62 6.97 6.96
N LEU A 46 9.34 6.91 6.58
CA LEU A 46 8.64 8.01 5.90
C LEU A 46 8.54 9.27 6.77
N LYS A 47 8.32 9.12 8.08
CA LYS A 47 8.32 10.26 9.04
C LYS A 47 9.68 10.91 9.21
N ALA A 48 10.75 10.11 9.17
CA ALA A 48 12.12 10.59 9.40
C ALA A 48 12.74 11.29 8.18
N ALA A 49 12.18 11.07 6.99
CA ALA A 49 12.70 11.62 5.74
C ALA A 49 12.64 13.14 5.69
N LYS A 50 13.75 13.75 5.30
CA LYS A 50 13.82 15.20 5.07
C LYS A 50 13.32 15.56 3.67
N PRO A 51 12.91 16.82 3.43
CA PRO A 51 12.64 17.30 2.08
C PRO A 51 13.82 17.03 1.14
N GLY A 52 13.52 16.48 -0.04
CA GLY A 52 14.49 16.02 -1.03
C GLY A 52 14.93 14.56 -0.90
N GLU A 53 14.77 13.92 0.26
CA GLU A 53 15.16 12.51 0.46
C GLU A 53 14.12 11.54 -0.11
N PHE A 54 14.62 10.43 -0.67
CA PHE A 54 13.82 9.28 -1.06
C PHE A 54 13.83 8.24 0.06
N VAL A 55 12.69 7.59 0.26
CA VAL A 55 12.50 6.44 1.13
C VAL A 55 12.13 5.25 0.27
N ASP A 56 12.85 4.16 0.43
CA ASP A 56 12.62 2.91 -0.28
C ASP A 56 11.61 2.09 0.51
N VAL A 57 10.44 1.85 -0.07
CA VAL A 57 9.37 1.06 0.54
C VAL A 57 9.16 -0.19 -0.31
N GLU A 58 9.40 -1.35 0.28
CA GLU A 58 9.10 -2.64 -0.37
C GLU A 58 7.58 -2.84 -0.41
N VAL A 59 7.04 -2.91 -1.62
CA VAL A 59 5.61 -3.08 -1.89
C VAL A 59 5.38 -4.31 -2.76
N ARG A 60 4.15 -4.81 -2.76
CA ARG A 60 3.69 -5.86 -3.68
C ARG A 60 2.57 -5.30 -4.54
N PHE A 61 2.74 -5.38 -5.86
CA PHE A 61 1.65 -5.06 -6.78
C PHE A 61 0.67 -6.23 -6.84
N PRO A 62 -0.64 -5.95 -6.96
CA PRO A 62 -1.61 -6.99 -7.29
C PRO A 62 -1.14 -7.73 -8.54
N ASN A 63 -1.10 -9.06 -8.47
CA ASN A 63 -0.69 -9.97 -9.55
C ASN A 63 0.82 -10.11 -9.82
N LEU A 64 1.68 -9.49 -9.02
CA LEU A 64 3.10 -9.80 -9.01
C LEU A 64 3.44 -10.70 -7.82
N VAL A 65 4.19 -11.76 -8.08
CA VAL A 65 4.69 -12.68 -7.04
C VAL A 65 5.80 -12.02 -6.23
N ASP A 66 6.65 -11.26 -6.92
CA ASP A 66 7.82 -10.62 -6.33
C ASP A 66 7.47 -9.25 -5.72
N SER A 67 8.19 -8.88 -4.65
CA SER A 67 8.16 -7.50 -4.16
C SER A 67 8.91 -6.58 -5.11
N THR A 68 8.58 -5.29 -5.02
CA THR A 68 9.27 -4.23 -5.73
C THR A 68 9.48 -3.05 -4.81
N THR A 69 10.56 -2.33 -5.05
CA THR A 69 10.88 -1.12 -4.29
C THR A 69 10.16 0.08 -4.88
N LEU A 70 9.35 0.76 -4.07
CA LEU A 70 8.80 2.08 -4.38
C LEU A 70 9.69 3.15 -3.74
N HIS A 71 10.25 4.03 -4.56
CA HIS A 71 11.03 5.18 -4.10
C HIS A 71 10.10 6.37 -3.86
N VAL A 72 9.89 6.74 -2.60
CA VAL A 72 8.91 7.76 -2.19
C VAL A 72 9.64 8.99 -1.67
N GLN A 73 9.27 10.18 -2.15
CA GLN A 73 9.63 11.44 -1.51
C GLN A 73 8.41 11.96 -0.71
N PRO A 74 8.35 11.76 0.61
CA PRO A 74 7.11 12.00 1.37
C PRO A 74 6.64 13.46 1.30
N HIS A 75 7.58 14.40 1.24
CA HIS A 75 7.33 15.84 1.17
C HIS A 75 6.67 16.33 -0.13
N LEU A 76 6.61 15.50 -1.18
CA LEU A 76 5.95 15.85 -2.45
C LEU A 76 4.45 15.46 -2.47
N TRP A 77 3.99 14.72 -1.47
CA TRP A 77 2.60 14.28 -1.37
C TRP A 77 1.80 15.23 -0.48
N GLY A 78 0.55 15.48 -0.86
CA GLY A 78 -0.36 16.30 -0.04
C GLY A 78 -0.76 15.58 1.25
N LEU A 79 -0.89 14.26 1.16
CA LEU A 79 -1.06 13.36 2.29
C LEU A 79 -0.43 12.01 1.95
N TRP A 80 0.13 11.37 2.96
CA TRP A 80 0.47 9.96 2.91
C TRP A 80 0.15 9.32 4.26
N CYS A 81 -0.18 8.03 4.26
CA CYS A 81 -0.35 7.26 5.49
C CYS A 81 -0.10 5.77 5.25
N VAL A 82 0.18 5.05 6.34
CA VAL A 82 0.16 3.59 6.36
C VAL A 82 -1.15 3.15 7.02
N SER A 83 -1.89 2.24 6.39
CA SER A 83 -3.22 1.83 6.86
C SER A 83 -3.44 0.33 6.71
N GLU A 84 -4.09 -0.28 7.70
CA GLU A 84 -4.54 -1.67 7.64
C GLU A 84 -5.94 -1.73 7.02
N ARG A 85 -6.15 -2.67 6.09
CA ARG A 85 -7.46 -2.92 5.48
C ARG A 85 -7.74 -4.40 5.35
N VAL A 86 -9.00 -4.79 5.54
CA VAL A 86 -9.49 -6.12 5.16
C VAL A 86 -9.80 -6.10 3.67
N VAL A 87 -9.16 -6.95 2.89
CA VAL A 87 -9.34 -7.04 1.43
C VAL A 87 -9.65 -8.48 1.00
N SER A 88 -10.31 -8.65 -0.14
CA SER A 88 -10.52 -10.00 -0.70
C SER A 88 -9.19 -10.53 -1.27
N THR A 89 -8.88 -11.80 -1.04
CA THR A 89 -7.70 -12.44 -1.65
C THR A 89 -7.75 -12.40 -3.18
N LEU A 90 -8.95 -12.41 -3.77
CA LEU A 90 -9.12 -12.26 -5.21
C LEU A 90 -8.67 -10.89 -5.70
N GLU A 91 -8.89 -9.81 -4.95
CA GLU A 91 -8.46 -8.47 -5.35
C GLU A 91 -6.92 -8.31 -5.31
N MET A 92 -6.25 -9.06 -4.43
CA MET A 92 -4.80 -9.02 -4.25
C MET A 92 -4.05 -9.95 -5.21
N PHE A 93 -4.63 -11.11 -5.55
CA PHE A 93 -3.93 -12.19 -6.27
C PHE A 93 -4.60 -12.63 -7.58
N ALA A 94 -5.83 -12.19 -7.89
CA ALA A 94 -6.46 -12.57 -9.15
C ALA A 94 -5.94 -11.71 -10.30
N SER A 95 -5.16 -12.35 -11.19
CA SER A 95 -4.80 -11.76 -12.47
C SER A 95 -6.07 -11.34 -13.22
N PRO A 96 -6.08 -10.19 -13.92
CA PRO A 96 -7.20 -9.86 -14.78
C PRO A 96 -7.35 -11.02 -15.76
N LYS A 97 -8.51 -11.69 -15.76
CA LYS A 97 -8.85 -12.58 -16.87
C LYS A 97 -8.81 -11.68 -18.10
N GLN A 98 -7.84 -11.90 -18.99
CA GLN A 98 -7.86 -11.32 -20.32
C GLN A 98 -9.21 -11.69 -20.93
N GLN A 99 -10.06 -10.67 -21.13
CA GLN A 99 -11.24 -10.76 -21.99
C GLN A 99 -10.81 -10.55 -23.43
#